data_AF-K1T521-F1
#
_entry.id   AF-K1T521-F1
#
_cell.length_a   1.000
_cell.length_b   1.000
_cell.length_c   1.000
_cell.angle_alpha   90.00
_cell.angle_beta   90.00
_cell.angle_gamma   90.00
#
_symmetry.space_group_name_H-M   'P 1'
#
loop_
_entity.id
_entity.type
_entity.pdbx_description
1 polymer ?
#
loop_
_entity_poly.entity_id
_entity_poly.type
_entity_poly.pdbx_seq_one_letter_code
_entity_poly.pdbx_strand_id
1 'polypeptide(L)'
;MVGKFLNLYEPIDHQPKEGDFSHIQSLVGHIFGEQYELGMDYLQLLYLYPIQKLPILLLVSEERNTGKSTFLNFLKLLFQNNVTFNTNEDFRSQFNSDWAGKLLIVVDEV
;
A
#
# COMPACT_ATOMS: atom_id res chain seq x y z
N MET A 1 1.42 24.71 -5.93
CA MET A 1 0.03 25.01 -6.30
C MET A 1 -0.10 24.97 -7.80
N VAL A 2 -0.99 24.15 -8.35
CA VAL A 2 -1.40 24.27 -9.76
C VAL A 2 -2.71 25.06 -9.74
N GLY A 3 -2.63 26.35 -10.04
CA GLY A 3 -3.77 27.27 -9.86
C GLY A 3 -4.18 27.40 -8.38
N LYS A 4 -5.47 27.17 -8.06
CA LYS A 4 -6.05 27.22 -6.70
C LYS A 4 -6.11 25.85 -5.99
N PHE A 5 -5.56 24.80 -6.60
CA PHE A 5 -5.63 23.45 -6.05
C PHE A 5 -4.36 23.09 -5.27
N LEU A 6 -4.57 22.44 -4.12
CA LEU A 6 -3.52 21.89 -3.27
C LEU A 6 -3.34 20.40 -3.60
N ASN A 7 -2.10 20.00 -3.93
CA ASN A 7 -1.78 18.59 -4.01
C ASN A 7 -1.60 18.06 -2.60
N LEU A 8 -2.43 17.09 -2.21
CA LEU A 8 -2.37 16.42 -0.91
C LEU A 8 -1.47 15.19 -0.92
N TYR A 9 -0.99 14.76 -2.10
CA TYR A 9 0.01 13.70 -2.20
C TYR A 9 1.35 14.16 -1.63
N GLU A 10 1.90 13.37 -0.74
CA GLU A 10 3.17 13.66 -0.09
C GLU A 10 4.31 12.99 -0.87
N PRO A 11 5.42 13.69 -1.17
CA PRO A 11 6.56 13.08 -1.84
C PRO A 11 7.07 11.85 -1.06
N ILE A 12 7.43 10.79 -1.80
CA ILE A 12 8.08 9.61 -1.24
C ILE A 12 9.59 9.83 -1.31
N ASP A 13 10.27 9.71 -0.17
CA ASP A 13 11.72 9.95 -0.09
C ASP A 13 12.56 8.79 -0.66
N HIS A 14 11.98 7.60 -0.78
CA HIS A 14 12.63 6.45 -1.41
C HIS A 14 12.75 6.66 -2.93
N GLN A 15 13.98 6.69 -3.43
CA GLN A 15 14.28 6.80 -4.86
C GLN A 15 14.59 5.42 -5.46
N PRO A 16 14.07 5.07 -6.65
CA PRO A 16 14.37 3.80 -7.30
C PRO A 16 15.86 3.72 -7.63
N LYS A 17 16.46 2.57 -7.37
CA LYS A 17 17.86 2.30 -7.65
C LYS A 17 18.01 0.87 -8.15
N GLU A 18 18.85 0.68 -9.17
CA GLU A 18 19.25 -0.66 -9.60
C GLU A 18 20.02 -1.37 -8.47
N GLY A 19 19.71 -2.64 -8.26
CA GLY A 19 20.35 -3.46 -7.26
C GLY A 19 19.55 -4.71 -6.91
N ASP A 20 20.11 -5.51 -6.01
CA ASP A 20 19.42 -6.65 -5.42
C ASP A 20 18.35 -6.18 -4.42
N PHE A 21 17.20 -6.84 -4.44
CA PHE A 21 16.10 -6.61 -3.50
C PHE A 21 15.50 -7.93 -3.03
N SER A 22 16.34 -8.95 -2.83
CA SER A 22 15.98 -10.33 -2.50
C SER A 22 14.99 -10.49 -1.34
N HIS A 23 15.06 -9.63 -0.32
CA HIS A 23 14.07 -9.61 0.77
C HIS A 23 12.68 -9.13 0.33
N ILE A 24 12.60 -8.11 -0.54
CA ILE A 24 11.33 -7.65 -1.10
C ILE A 24 10.78 -8.71 -2.06
N GLN A 25 11.63 -9.31 -2.90
CA GLN A 25 11.21 -10.41 -3.79
C GLN A 25 10.64 -11.58 -2.99
N SER A 26 11.33 -11.99 -1.92
CA SER A 26 10.86 -13.05 -1.03
C SER A 26 9.52 -12.70 -0.38
N LEU A 27 9.36 -11.45 0.09
CA LEU A 27 8.10 -11.00 0.71
C LEU A 27 6.95 -10.98 -0.30
N VAL A 28 7.15 -10.41 -1.49
CA VAL A 28 6.12 -10.36 -2.53
C VAL A 28 5.78 -11.76 -3.02
N GLY A 29 6.80 -12.62 -3.23
CA GLY A 29 6.60 -14.02 -3.61
C GLY A 29 5.83 -14.82 -2.56
N HIS A 30 6.08 -14.55 -1.28
CA HIS A 30 5.32 -15.16 -0.18
C HIS A 30 3.85 -14.72 -0.16
N ILE A 31 3.58 -13.43 -0.42
CA ILE A 31 2.21 -12.88 -0.35
C ILE A 31 1.38 -13.21 -1.59
N PHE A 32 1.98 -13.14 -2.77
CA PHE A 32 1.27 -13.32 -4.05
C PHE A 32 1.42 -14.74 -4.62
N GLY A 33 2.36 -15.55 -4.11
CA GLY A 33 2.57 -16.93 -4.56
C GLY A 33 2.82 -17.01 -6.06
N GLU A 34 2.02 -17.81 -6.76
CA GLU A 34 2.07 -17.96 -8.22
C GLU A 34 1.80 -16.64 -8.97
N GLN A 35 1.18 -15.65 -8.33
CA GLN A 35 0.88 -14.32 -8.88
C GLN A 35 1.98 -13.29 -8.60
N TYR A 36 3.21 -13.72 -8.30
CA TYR A 36 4.35 -12.85 -7.97
C TYR A 36 4.52 -11.66 -8.92
N GLU A 37 4.51 -11.89 -10.23
CA GLU A 37 4.67 -10.82 -11.24
C GLU A 37 3.55 -9.77 -11.14
N LEU A 38 2.31 -10.20 -10.89
CA LEU A 38 1.19 -9.30 -10.68
C LEU A 38 1.35 -8.47 -9.40
N GLY A 39 1.93 -9.06 -8.34
CA GLY A 39 2.27 -8.32 -7.13
C GLY A 39 3.35 -7.27 -7.35
N MET A 40 4.37 -7.59 -8.16
CA MET A 40 5.42 -6.64 -8.54
C MET A 40 4.87 -5.50 -9.39
N ASP A 41 4.07 -5.80 -10.42
CA ASP A 41 3.39 -4.81 -11.25
C ASP A 41 2.49 -3.90 -10.41
N TYR A 42 1.73 -4.47 -9.47
CA TYR A 42 0.87 -3.70 -8.56
C TYR A 42 1.65 -2.67 -7.76
N LEU A 43 2.77 -3.06 -7.14
CA LEU A 43 3.63 -2.16 -6.38
C LEU A 43 4.30 -1.11 -7.26
N GLN A 44 4.77 -1.50 -8.45
CA GLN A 44 5.39 -0.59 -9.40
C GLN A 44 4.39 0.46 -9.91
N LEU A 45 3.17 0.05 -10.25
CA LEU A 45 2.12 0.95 -10.72
C LEU A 45 1.70 1.94 -9.62
N LEU A 46 1.58 1.50 -8.37
CA LEU A 46 1.33 2.41 -7.25
C LEU A 46 2.41 3.50 -7.11
N TYR A 47 3.67 3.12 -7.32
CA TYR A 47 4.80 4.03 -7.17
C TYR A 47 4.93 5.00 -8.36
N LEU A 48 4.87 4.49 -9.59
CA LEU A 48 5.09 5.28 -10.81
C LEU A 48 3.84 6.03 -11.27
N TYR A 49 2.65 5.49 -11.02
CA TYR A 49 1.38 5.99 -11.51
C TYR A 49 0.31 6.02 -10.40
N PRO A 50 0.47 6.86 -9.36
CA PRO A 50 -0.39 6.85 -8.16
C PRO A 50 -1.86 7.23 -8.41
N ILE A 51 -2.22 7.65 -9.63
CA ILE A 51 -3.60 7.92 -10.06
C ILE A 51 -4.25 6.74 -10.80
N GLN A 52 -3.48 5.69 -11.10
CA GLN A 52 -3.96 4.49 -11.76
C GLN A 52 -4.90 3.73 -10.83
N LYS A 53 -6.08 3.37 -11.34
CA LYS A 53 -7.00 2.49 -10.62
C LYS A 53 -6.45 1.07 -10.65
N LEU A 54 -6.32 0.47 -9.47
CA LEU A 54 -5.86 -0.89 -9.26
C LEU A 54 -6.93 -1.72 -8.53
N PRO A 55 -6.92 -3.06 -8.66
CA PRO A 55 -7.85 -3.91 -7.92
C PRO A 55 -7.63 -3.80 -6.40
N ILE A 56 -8.68 -3.99 -5.62
CA ILE A 56 -8.57 -4.08 -4.16
C ILE A 56 -7.88 -5.40 -3.82
N LEU A 57 -6.77 -5.33 -3.09
CA LEU A 57 -6.09 -6.52 -2.57
C LEU A 57 -6.81 -7.03 -1.32
N LEU A 58 -7.37 -8.22 -1.42
CA LEU A 58 -7.95 -8.96 -0.28
C LEU A 58 -6.98 -10.06 0.12
N LEU A 59 -6.26 -9.84 1.22
CA LEU A 59 -5.37 -10.85 1.77
C LEU A 59 -6.19 -11.77 2.69
N VAL A 60 -6.46 -13.00 2.27
CA VAL A 60 -7.16 -14.03 3.06
C VAL A 60 -6.14 -15.10 3.49
N SER A 61 -6.24 -15.57 4.73
CA SER A 61 -5.36 -16.62 5.27
C SER A 61 -6.12 -17.35 6.37
N GLU A 62 -6.16 -18.67 6.29
CA GLU A 62 -6.75 -19.53 7.33
C GLU A 62 -5.86 -19.58 8.58
N GLU A 63 -4.55 -19.42 8.41
CA GLU A 63 -3.57 -19.45 9.49
C GLU A 63 -3.19 -18.05 9.99
N ARG A 64 -2.85 -17.94 11.27
CA ARG A 64 -2.25 -16.72 11.86
C ARG A 64 -0.76 -16.64 11.49
N ASN A 65 -0.20 -15.43 11.49
CA ASN A 65 1.23 -15.16 11.24
C ASN A 65 1.74 -15.48 9.81
N THR A 66 0.89 -15.37 8.79
CA THR A 66 1.26 -15.65 7.38
C THR A 66 1.96 -14.50 6.67
N GLY A 67 2.60 -13.57 7.40
CA GLY A 67 3.35 -12.46 6.79
C GLY A 67 2.51 -11.26 6.36
N LYS A 68 1.18 -11.29 6.52
CA LYS A 68 0.29 -10.16 6.19
C LYS A 68 0.70 -8.86 6.87
N SER A 69 0.85 -8.86 8.20
CA SER A 69 1.25 -7.66 8.94
C SER A 69 2.62 -7.14 8.49
N THR A 70 3.55 -8.04 8.14
CA THR A 70 4.84 -7.67 7.56
C THR A 70 4.69 -6.98 6.22
N PHE A 71 3.82 -7.48 5.34
CA PHE A 71 3.52 -6.86 4.05
C PHE A 71 2.86 -5.49 4.20
N LEU A 72 1.88 -5.35 5.11
CA LEU A 72 1.23 -4.07 5.37
C LEU A 72 2.21 -3.04 5.95
N ASN A 73 3.10 -3.46 6.85
CA ASN A 73 4.18 -2.60 7.37
C ASN A 73 5.17 -2.22 6.26
N PHE A 74 5.48 -3.13 5.34
CA PHE A 74 6.29 -2.82 4.17
C PHE A 74 5.63 -1.74 3.29
N LEU A 75 4.32 -1.84 3.01
CA LEU A 75 3.60 -0.79 2.29
C LEU A 75 3.67 0.55 3.01
N LYS A 76 3.53 0.56 4.35
CA LYS A 76 3.65 1.77 5.16
C LYS A 76 5.04 2.40 5.09
N LEU A 77 6.09 1.59 5.08
CA LEU A 77 7.46 2.07 4.93
C LEU A 77 7.69 2.63 3.52
N LEU A 78 7.22 1.92 2.48
CA LEU A 78 7.45 2.30 1.10
C LEU A 78 6.70 3.58 0.69
N PHE A 79 5.42 3.69 1.05
CA PHE A 79 4.55 4.80 0.64
C PHE A 79 4.35 5.87 1.73
N GLN A 80 4.94 5.65 2.91
CA GLN A 80 5.10 6.63 3.99
C GLN A 80 3.78 7.31 4.40
N ASN A 81 3.70 8.63 4.24
CA ASN A 81 2.53 9.41 4.63
C ASN A 81 1.36 9.25 3.66
N ASN A 82 1.55 8.61 2.50
CA ASN A 82 0.46 8.31 1.57
C ASN A 82 -0.35 7.06 1.94
N VAL A 83 -0.02 6.40 3.06
CA VAL A 83 -0.75 5.23 3.60
C VAL A 83 -1.38 5.55 4.95
N THR A 84 -2.62 5.10 5.15
CA THR A 84 -3.24 5.05 6.48
C THR A 84 -3.67 3.63 6.84
N PHE A 85 -3.66 3.32 8.13
CA PHE A 85 -4.26 2.11 8.70
C PHE A 85 -5.57 2.49 9.38
N ASN A 86 -6.63 1.81 9.01
CA ASN A 86 -7.96 2.04 9.53
C ASN A 86 -8.50 0.75 10.13
N THR A 87 -9.26 0.89 11.20
CA THR A 87 -10.09 -0.17 11.75
C THR A 87 -11.45 -0.20 11.02
N ASN A 88 -12.20 -1.28 11.23
CA ASN A 88 -13.58 -1.38 10.76
C ASN A 88 -14.49 -0.26 11.33
N GLU A 89 -14.17 0.28 12.50
CA GLU A 89 -14.93 1.37 13.13
C GLU A 89 -14.67 2.71 12.42
N ASP A 90 -13.43 2.97 12.01
CA ASP A 90 -13.04 4.19 11.28
C ASP A 90 -13.77 4.32 9.94
N PHE A 91 -14.11 3.19 9.30
CA PHE A 91 -14.92 3.17 8.07
C PHE A 91 -16.39 3.53 8.28
N ARG A 92 -16.92 3.33 9.48
CA ARG A 92 -18.32 3.62 9.81
C ARG A 92 -18.52 5.04 10.33
N SER A 93 -17.44 5.74 10.64
CA SER A 93 -17.46 7.15 11.04
C SER A 93 -17.88 8.05 9.87
N GLN A 94 -18.59 9.15 10.19
CA GLN A 94 -18.88 10.21 9.22
C GLN A 94 -17.67 11.13 8.96
N PHE A 95 -16.60 10.98 9.73
CA PHE A 95 -15.35 11.73 9.56
C PHE A 95 -14.35 10.89 8.78
N ASN A 96 -14.03 11.34 7.57
CA ASN A 96 -13.13 10.66 6.63
C ASN A 96 -11.82 11.40 6.38
N SER A 97 -11.54 12.46 7.16
CA SER A 97 -10.35 13.31 7.00
C SER A 97 -9.06 12.51 7.01
N ASP A 98 -9.02 11.42 7.76
CA ASP A 98 -7.79 10.68 8.03
C ASP A 98 -7.38 9.79 6.86
N TRP A 99 -8.33 9.45 5.98
CA TRP A 99 -8.09 8.68 4.76
C TRP A 99 -8.33 9.47 3.46
N ALA A 100 -8.99 10.62 3.54
CA ALA A 100 -9.18 11.50 2.39
C ALA A 100 -7.83 11.96 1.82
N GLY A 101 -7.58 11.63 0.55
CA GLY A 101 -6.35 12.01 -0.16
C GLY A 101 -5.15 11.08 0.06
N LYS A 102 -5.29 9.98 0.82
CA LYS A 102 -4.26 8.93 0.90
C LYS A 102 -4.27 8.07 -0.36
N LEU A 103 -3.09 7.60 -0.77
CA LEU A 103 -2.93 6.65 -1.88
C LEU A 103 -3.44 5.26 -1.49
N LEU A 104 -3.14 4.83 -0.26
CA LEU A 104 -3.52 3.53 0.26
C LEU A 104 -4.26 3.68 1.59
N ILE A 105 -5.38 2.96 1.69
CA ILE A 105 -6.12 2.76 2.93
C ILE A 105 -6.03 1.26 3.22
N VAL A 106 -5.35 0.93 4.31
CA VAL A 106 -5.19 -0.44 4.77
C VAL A 106 -6.21 -0.70 5.85
N VAL A 107 -6.98 -1.78 5.71
CA VAL A 107 -7.99 -2.17 6.70
C VAL A 107 -7.55 -3.47 7.34
N ASP A 108 -7.44 -3.48 8.66
CA ASP A 108 -7.19 -4.69 9.43
C ASP A 108 -8.50 -5.16 10.10
N GLU A 109 -8.79 -6.46 9.99
CA GLU A 109 -9.91 -7.09 10.68
C GLU A 109 -9.45 -7.43 12.10
N VAL A 110 -9.66 -6.50 13.05
CA VAL A 110 -9.56 -6.78 14.49
C VAL A 110 -10.76 -7.62 14.95
#